data_AF-A0A535QZM6-F1
#
_entry.id   AF-A0A535QZM6-F1
#
_cell.length_a   1.000
_cell.length_b   1.000
_cell.length_c   1.000
_cell.angle_alpha   90.00
_cell.angle_beta   90.00
_cell.angle_gamma   90.00
#
_symmetry.space_group_name_H-M   'P 1'
#
loop_
_entity.id
_entity.type
_entity.pdbx_description
1 polymer ?
#
loop_
_entity_poly.entity_id
_entity_poly.type
_entity_poly.pdbx_seq_one_letter_code
_entity_poly.pdbx_strand_id
1 'polypeptide(L)'
;MVFSIAKTGRLGLIGTLLAAVLSATACQPGVGAGTSASASPSPEPAKHVFVIVLENTSYQLALRQPYIASLSRQYALATNYSAVALPSLPNYLAISSGSTWGIRDDAYHQLPAGGIGAQLTSAGISWKAYMEGFTGNPFAYYGGACPSNVVPMTNLGPDLKAGTPQLSWITPGLCNDGHDCGLRTADRWLSQVVPQITSSPAWRKDGVLFITWDESSANDSRVALLVVTPSLRGQITMPLDHYSLSATISEQLGVARLGQARQATSLSKELQAARVQASPSGS
;
A
#
# COMPACT_ATOMS: atom_id res chain seq x y z
N MET A 1 53.66 -41.72 9.49
CA MET A 1 53.94 -42.49 8.25
C MET A 1 52.92 -41.97 7.24
N VAL A 2 53.24 -41.21 6.17
CA VAL A 2 54.34 -41.32 5.17
C VAL A 2 54.27 -42.70 4.49
N PHE A 3 54.18 -42.92 3.16
CA PHE A 3 54.47 -42.13 1.94
C PHE A 3 53.23 -42.04 0.98
N SER A 4 53.37 -41.79 -0.34
CA SER A 4 53.67 -40.50 -1.03
C SER A 4 54.10 -40.71 -2.51
N ILE A 5 53.69 -39.83 -3.45
CA ILE A 5 54.29 -39.60 -4.81
C ILE A 5 54.05 -40.74 -5.85
N ALA A 6 53.98 -40.61 -7.19
CA ALA A 6 54.45 -39.63 -8.22
C ALA A 6 53.46 -39.53 -9.44
N LYS A 7 53.38 -38.45 -10.24
CA LYS A 7 54.18 -38.06 -11.46
C LYS A 7 54.15 -39.09 -12.62
N THR A 8 54.20 -38.77 -13.93
CA THR A 8 54.49 -37.52 -14.70
C THR A 8 54.05 -37.65 -16.17
N GLY A 9 53.86 -36.52 -16.87
CA GLY A 9 53.91 -36.42 -18.35
C GLY A 9 54.09 -34.95 -18.78
N ARG A 10 55.08 -34.62 -19.63
CA ARG A 10 55.52 -33.22 -19.86
C ARG A 10 56.23 -33.05 -21.22
N LEU A 11 56.35 -31.79 -21.69
CA LEU A 11 56.97 -31.28 -22.95
C LEU A 11 56.14 -31.57 -24.22
N GLY A 12 56.11 -30.71 -25.26
CA GLY A 12 56.70 -29.38 -25.54
C GLY A 12 56.05 -28.83 -26.83
N LEU A 13 56.06 -27.53 -27.18
CA LEU A 13 57.23 -26.74 -27.60
C LEU A 13 56.95 -25.21 -27.56
N ILE A 14 57.97 -24.40 -27.83
CA ILE A 14 57.96 -22.92 -27.76
C ILE A 14 57.96 -22.30 -29.17
N GLY A 15 57.31 -21.14 -29.34
CA GLY A 15 57.50 -20.24 -30.49
C GLY A 15 57.10 -18.80 -30.14
N THR A 16 58.02 -17.83 -30.29
CA THR A 16 57.88 -16.43 -29.85
C THR A 16 58.01 -15.42 -31.00
N LEU A 17 57.64 -14.16 -30.72
CA LEU A 17 57.78 -12.92 -31.53
C LEU A 17 56.70 -12.76 -32.63
N LEU A 18 56.03 -11.62 -32.81
CA LEU A 18 56.54 -10.23 -32.83
C LEU A 18 55.62 -9.22 -32.10
N ALA A 19 56.18 -8.05 -31.76
CA ALA A 19 55.41 -6.89 -31.31
C ALA A 19 55.13 -5.91 -32.46
N ALA A 20 53.97 -5.25 -32.44
CA ALA A 20 53.68 -4.08 -33.25
C ALA A 20 52.87 -3.08 -32.41
N VAL A 21 53.47 -1.92 -32.13
CA VAL A 21 52.79 -0.78 -31.49
C VAL A 21 52.33 0.17 -32.59
N LEU A 22 51.03 0.45 -32.66
CA LEU A 22 50.51 1.64 -33.32
C LEU A 22 49.68 2.43 -32.31
N SER A 23 50.00 3.72 -32.19
CA SER A 23 49.24 4.72 -31.44
C SER A 23 48.25 5.46 -32.36
N ALA A 24 47.45 6.33 -31.74
CA ALA A 24 46.36 7.13 -32.33
C ALA A 24 45.04 6.35 -32.51
N THR A 25 43.85 6.92 -32.23
CA THR A 25 43.53 8.33 -31.95
C THR A 25 42.44 8.41 -30.88
N ALA A 26 42.50 9.42 -30.00
CA ALA A 26 41.33 9.78 -29.18
C ALA A 26 40.23 10.35 -30.09
N CYS A 27 38.97 9.96 -29.89
CA CYS A 27 37.83 10.68 -30.44
C CYS A 27 36.69 10.74 -29.42
N GLN A 28 35.94 11.84 -29.48
CA GLN A 28 35.06 12.36 -28.42
C GLN A 28 33.59 11.88 -28.61
N PRO A 29 32.65 12.22 -27.69
CA PRO A 29 31.36 11.53 -27.65
C PRO A 29 30.48 11.87 -28.86
N GLY A 30 29.81 10.84 -29.39
CA GLY A 30 28.81 11.00 -30.44
C GLY A 30 27.57 11.72 -29.91
N VAL A 31 27.33 12.94 -30.41
CA VAL A 31 26.10 13.69 -30.14
C VAL A 31 24.95 13.09 -30.94
N GLY A 32 24.36 12.02 -30.41
CA GLY A 32 23.12 11.45 -30.93
C GLY A 32 21.94 12.32 -30.54
N ALA A 33 21.50 13.20 -31.43
CA ALA A 33 20.29 14.00 -31.27
C ALA A 33 19.01 13.15 -31.38
N GLY A 34 18.77 12.29 -30.38
CA GLY A 34 17.49 11.66 -30.16
C GLY A 34 16.54 12.67 -29.50
N THR A 35 15.42 12.96 -30.14
CA THR A 35 14.34 13.78 -29.57
C THR A 35 13.67 13.04 -28.41
N SER A 36 14.23 13.14 -27.21
CA SER A 36 13.56 12.71 -25.99
C SER A 36 12.26 13.49 -25.83
N ALA A 37 11.13 12.80 -25.95
CA ALA A 37 9.84 13.37 -25.60
C ALA A 37 9.88 13.83 -24.13
N SER A 38 9.56 15.10 -23.89
CA SER A 38 9.58 15.67 -22.54
C SER A 38 8.47 15.06 -21.68
N ALA A 39 8.84 14.05 -20.90
CA ALA A 39 8.02 13.52 -19.83
C ALA A 39 8.44 14.18 -18.51
N SER A 40 7.96 15.40 -18.29
CA SER A 40 7.98 16.04 -16.97
C SER A 40 6.59 16.03 -16.35
N PRO A 41 6.21 15.00 -15.59
CA PRO A 41 5.55 15.26 -14.33
C PRO A 41 6.59 15.89 -13.40
N SER A 42 6.40 17.16 -13.00
CA SER A 42 6.95 17.56 -11.71
C SER A 42 6.45 16.55 -10.68
N PRO A 43 7.28 16.07 -9.72
CA PRO A 43 6.79 15.22 -8.66
C PRO A 43 5.77 16.05 -7.87
N GLU A 44 4.48 15.75 -8.04
CA GLU A 44 3.48 16.13 -7.07
C GLU A 44 3.99 15.57 -5.72
N PRO A 45 4.08 16.37 -4.65
CA PRO A 45 4.67 15.91 -3.41
C PRO A 45 4.06 14.58 -2.97
N ALA A 46 4.95 13.63 -2.66
CA ALA A 46 4.64 12.31 -2.16
C ALA A 46 3.47 12.34 -1.15
N LYS A 47 2.30 11.86 -1.57
CA LYS A 47 1.06 11.93 -0.79
C LYS A 47 1.09 10.93 0.35
N HIS A 48 0.54 11.32 1.49
CA HIS A 48 0.39 10.43 2.64
C HIS A 48 -0.96 9.70 2.58
N VAL A 49 -0.91 8.40 2.33
CA VAL A 49 -2.03 7.48 2.33
C VAL A 49 -2.04 6.71 3.64
N PHE A 50 -3.13 6.85 4.40
CA PHE A 50 -3.41 6.04 5.57
C PHE A 50 -4.53 5.06 5.23
N VAL A 51 -4.42 3.82 5.70
CA VAL A 51 -5.44 2.78 5.51
C VAL A 51 -5.70 2.12 6.85
N ILE A 52 -6.93 2.18 7.34
CA ILE A 52 -7.42 1.34 8.44
C ILE A 52 -8.34 0.29 7.83
N VAL A 53 -8.05 -0.99 8.08
CA VAL A 53 -8.96 -2.11 7.78
C VAL A 53 -9.45 -2.69 9.09
N LEU A 54 -10.77 -2.87 9.17
CA LEU A 54 -11.53 -3.40 10.30
C LEU A 54 -12.17 -4.73 9.92
N GLU A 55 -12.66 -5.47 10.91
CA GLU A 55 -13.16 -6.83 10.74
C GLU A 55 -14.71 -6.88 10.70
N ASN A 56 -15.24 -7.71 9.80
CA ASN A 56 -16.55 -8.38 9.87
C ASN A 56 -17.74 -7.47 10.27
N THR A 57 -18.19 -6.58 9.38
CA THR A 57 -19.36 -5.72 9.63
C THR A 57 -20.08 -5.22 8.39
N SER A 58 -21.40 -5.39 8.36
CA SER A 58 -22.24 -4.78 7.34
C SER A 58 -22.29 -3.25 7.41
N TYR A 59 -22.35 -2.61 6.25
CA TYR A 59 -22.45 -1.15 6.07
C TYR A 59 -23.46 -0.47 7.03
N GLN A 60 -24.65 -1.09 7.22
CA GLN A 60 -25.71 -0.57 8.08
C GLN A 60 -25.34 -0.60 9.58
N LEU A 61 -24.53 -1.56 10.02
CA LEU A 61 -24.12 -1.68 11.43
C LEU A 61 -22.92 -0.78 11.75
N ALA A 62 -21.99 -0.59 10.81
CA ALA A 62 -20.92 0.40 10.92
C ALA A 62 -21.49 1.82 11.10
N LEU A 63 -22.41 2.24 10.22
CA LEU A 63 -23.00 3.59 10.26
C LEU A 63 -24.00 3.83 11.40
N ARG A 64 -24.28 2.82 12.24
CA ARG A 64 -25.01 2.99 13.51
C ARG A 64 -24.10 3.38 14.66
N GLN A 65 -22.78 3.24 14.53
CA GLN A 65 -21.86 3.63 15.59
C GLN A 65 -21.62 5.15 15.59
N PRO A 66 -21.61 5.83 16.75
CA PRO A 66 -21.61 7.29 16.82
C PRO A 66 -20.42 7.97 16.12
N TYR A 67 -19.20 7.47 16.30
CA TYR A 67 -18.00 8.10 15.74
C TYR A 67 -17.85 7.82 14.24
N ILE A 68 -18.06 6.57 13.80
CA ILE A 68 -18.10 6.20 12.37
C ILE A 68 -19.16 7.02 11.62
N ALA A 69 -20.34 7.17 12.20
CA ALA A 69 -21.40 8.01 11.64
C ALA A 69 -21.04 9.51 11.64
N SER A 70 -20.19 9.98 12.56
CA SER A 70 -19.70 11.37 12.54
C SER A 70 -18.75 11.61 11.37
N LEU A 71 -17.86 10.65 11.08
CA LEU A 71 -16.94 10.71 9.95
C LEU A 71 -17.70 10.75 8.61
N SER A 72 -18.75 9.94 8.43
CA SER A 72 -19.55 9.96 7.19
C SER A 72 -20.36 11.24 6.96
N ARG A 73 -20.63 12.02 8.02
CA ARG A 73 -21.24 13.35 7.91
C ARG A 73 -20.22 14.45 7.63
N GLN A 74 -18.98 14.28 8.09
CA GLN A 74 -17.91 15.28 7.97
C GLN A 74 -17.10 15.15 6.67
N TYR A 75 -16.92 13.92 6.18
CA TYR A 75 -16.06 13.55 5.06
C TYR A 75 -16.86 12.84 3.97
N ALA A 76 -16.20 12.10 3.09
CA ALA A 76 -16.87 11.30 2.06
C ALA A 76 -17.10 9.85 2.52
N LEU A 77 -18.21 9.28 2.06
CA LEU A 77 -18.63 7.90 2.30
C LEU A 77 -19.02 7.26 0.97
N ALA A 78 -18.38 6.15 0.60
CA ALA A 78 -18.89 5.32 -0.49
C ALA A 78 -20.08 4.50 -0.01
N THR A 79 -21.22 4.67 -0.68
CA THR A 79 -22.51 4.02 -0.34
C THR A 79 -22.77 2.75 -1.14
N ASN A 80 -21.92 2.50 -2.14
CA ASN A 80 -21.93 1.36 -3.06
C ASN A 80 -20.52 0.73 -3.13
N TYR A 81 -20.02 0.32 -1.96
CA TYR A 81 -18.70 -0.28 -1.78
C TYR A 81 -18.82 -1.72 -1.29
N SER A 82 -18.08 -2.65 -1.89
CA SER A 82 -18.19 -4.08 -1.60
C SER A 82 -16.86 -4.76 -1.29
N ALA A 83 -16.91 -5.73 -0.38
CA ALA A 83 -15.92 -6.79 -0.28
C ALA A 83 -15.93 -7.67 -1.54
N VAL A 84 -14.82 -8.38 -1.80
CA VAL A 84 -14.63 -9.16 -3.05
C VAL A 84 -14.61 -10.67 -2.83
N ALA A 85 -14.59 -11.11 -1.59
CA ALA A 85 -14.50 -12.52 -1.20
C ALA A 85 -15.10 -12.73 0.20
N LEU A 86 -15.16 -13.99 0.61
CA LEU A 86 -15.27 -14.47 1.98
C LEU A 86 -14.29 -15.67 2.11
N PRO A 87 -13.62 -15.89 3.25
CA PRO A 87 -13.61 -15.06 4.45
C PRO A 87 -12.62 -13.87 4.33
N SER A 88 -12.22 -13.31 5.48
CA SER A 88 -11.40 -12.11 5.69
C SER A 88 -10.10 -12.05 4.88
N LEU A 89 -9.22 -13.05 4.98
CA LEU A 89 -7.86 -13.01 4.40
C LEU A 89 -7.83 -12.67 2.89
N PRO A 90 -8.63 -13.34 2.02
CA PRO A 90 -8.82 -12.95 0.62
C PRO A 90 -9.06 -11.45 0.39
N ASN A 91 -9.84 -10.78 1.25
CA ASN A 91 -10.14 -9.35 1.14
C ASN A 91 -8.93 -8.47 1.47
N TYR A 92 -8.20 -8.78 2.56
CA TYR A 92 -6.92 -8.13 2.86
C TYR A 92 -5.92 -8.25 1.70
N LEU A 93 -5.77 -9.45 1.12
CA LEU A 93 -4.89 -9.71 -0.02
C LEU A 93 -5.32 -8.97 -1.30
N ALA A 94 -6.63 -8.83 -1.53
CA ALA A 94 -7.18 -8.06 -2.64
C ALA A 94 -6.80 -6.58 -2.55
N ILE A 95 -6.87 -5.96 -1.37
CA ILE A 95 -6.44 -4.57 -1.16
C ILE A 95 -4.91 -4.45 -1.33
N SER A 96 -4.12 -5.32 -0.69
CA SER A 96 -2.66 -5.20 -0.63
C SER A 96 -1.91 -5.71 -1.87
N SER A 97 -2.53 -6.52 -2.74
CA SER A 97 -1.86 -7.07 -3.94
C SER A 97 -2.71 -7.09 -5.22
N GLY A 98 -3.96 -6.62 -5.15
CA GLY A 98 -4.88 -6.70 -6.29
C GLY A 98 -5.29 -8.14 -6.63
N SER A 99 -5.18 -9.09 -5.70
CA SER A 99 -5.48 -10.51 -5.92
C SER A 99 -5.87 -11.21 -4.63
N THR A 100 -6.92 -12.03 -4.66
CA THR A 100 -7.24 -13.00 -3.58
C THR A 100 -6.34 -14.23 -3.61
N TRP A 101 -5.48 -14.37 -4.63
CA TRP A 101 -4.64 -15.54 -4.90
C TRP A 101 -5.40 -16.88 -5.04
N GLY A 102 -6.73 -16.83 -5.17
CA GLY A 102 -7.59 -18.02 -5.18
C GLY A 102 -7.80 -18.65 -3.80
N ILE A 103 -7.31 -18.01 -2.73
CA ILE A 103 -7.51 -18.43 -1.34
C ILE A 103 -8.99 -18.27 -0.96
N ARG A 104 -9.49 -19.15 -0.08
CA ARG A 104 -10.89 -19.25 0.35
C ARG A 104 -11.04 -19.58 1.84
N ASP A 105 -10.00 -19.32 2.62
CA ASP A 105 -9.91 -19.55 4.06
C ASP A 105 -8.93 -18.53 4.67
N ASP A 106 -8.85 -18.47 6.00
CA ASP A 106 -7.96 -17.58 6.75
C ASP A 106 -6.68 -18.28 7.25
N ALA A 107 -6.34 -19.46 6.71
CA ALA A 107 -5.11 -20.14 7.07
C ALA A 107 -3.88 -19.39 6.54
N TYR A 108 -2.71 -19.69 7.09
CA TYR A 108 -1.47 -19.14 6.55
C TYR A 108 -1.14 -19.78 5.20
N HIS A 109 -0.99 -18.94 4.16
CA HIS A 109 -0.55 -19.35 2.82
C HIS A 109 0.71 -18.58 2.45
N GLN A 110 1.82 -19.27 2.19
CA GLN A 110 3.01 -18.61 1.67
C GLN A 110 2.80 -18.18 0.21
N LEU A 111 2.79 -16.88 -0.03
CA LEU A 111 2.67 -16.27 -1.35
C LEU A 111 4.05 -15.92 -1.93
N PRO A 112 4.17 -15.77 -3.27
CA PRO A 112 5.33 -15.14 -3.89
C PRO A 112 5.62 -13.75 -3.31
N ALA A 113 6.89 -13.34 -3.33
CA ALA A 113 7.28 -11.99 -2.94
C ALA A 113 6.59 -10.96 -3.86
N GLY A 114 5.97 -9.92 -3.27
CA GLY A 114 5.15 -8.98 -4.01
C GLY A 114 4.25 -8.13 -3.12
N GLY A 115 3.09 -7.74 -3.65
CA GLY A 115 2.17 -6.81 -3.01
C GLY A 115 2.69 -5.37 -3.01
N ILE A 116 1.85 -4.45 -2.52
CA ILE A 116 2.12 -3.02 -2.49
C ILE A 116 3.38 -2.70 -1.68
N GLY A 117 3.63 -3.40 -0.57
CA GLY A 117 4.82 -3.20 0.25
C GLY A 117 6.13 -3.42 -0.52
N ALA A 118 6.27 -4.53 -1.23
CA ALA A 118 7.46 -4.81 -2.04
C ALA A 118 7.62 -3.80 -3.21
N GLN A 119 6.50 -3.37 -3.79
CA GLN A 119 6.50 -2.36 -4.85
C GLN A 119 6.97 -0.98 -4.35
N LEU A 120 6.48 -0.54 -3.19
CA LEU A 120 6.89 0.73 -2.58
C LEU A 120 8.36 0.70 -2.15
N THR A 121 8.83 -0.40 -1.53
CA THR A 121 10.26 -0.61 -1.24
C THR A 121 11.11 -0.48 -2.50
N SER A 122 10.71 -1.11 -3.61
CA SER A 122 11.43 -1.05 -4.89
C SER A 122 11.43 0.35 -5.51
N ALA A 123 10.41 1.15 -5.24
CA ALA A 123 10.28 2.54 -5.71
C ALA A 123 10.96 3.56 -4.77
N GLY A 124 11.57 3.14 -3.66
CA GLY A 124 12.09 4.04 -2.64
C GLY A 124 11.02 4.80 -1.86
N ILE A 125 9.76 4.37 -1.93
CA ILE A 125 8.61 4.99 -1.25
C ILE A 125 8.51 4.44 0.16
N SER A 126 8.47 5.34 1.13
CA SER A 126 8.38 4.98 2.55
C SER A 126 7.02 4.36 2.89
N TRP A 127 7.04 3.20 3.55
CA TRP A 127 5.82 2.57 4.06
C TRP A 127 6.06 1.86 5.39
N LYS A 128 5.02 1.79 6.21
CA LYS A 128 4.96 0.92 7.40
C LYS A 128 3.55 0.33 7.52
N ALA A 129 3.49 -0.84 8.13
CA ALA A 129 2.25 -1.51 8.50
C ALA A 129 2.23 -1.66 10.02
N TYR A 130 1.39 -0.85 10.68
CA TYR A 130 1.25 -0.76 12.13
C TYR A 130 0.22 -1.78 12.60
N MET A 131 0.68 -2.71 13.42
CA MET A 131 -0.07 -3.88 13.84
C MET A 131 -0.26 -3.86 15.35
N GLU A 132 -1.52 -3.83 15.81
CA GLU A 132 -1.85 -3.96 17.23
C GLU A 132 -2.00 -5.44 17.66
N GLY A 133 -2.37 -6.31 16.70
CA GLY A 133 -2.27 -7.77 16.80
C GLY A 133 -1.63 -8.36 15.53
N PHE A 134 -1.46 -9.69 15.47
CA PHE A 134 -0.92 -10.36 14.28
C PHE A 134 -1.99 -10.77 13.25
N THR A 135 -3.28 -10.66 13.60
CA THR A 135 -4.44 -10.88 12.72
C THR A 135 -4.56 -9.74 11.70
N GLY A 136 -5.21 -10.00 10.55
CA GLY A 136 -5.40 -8.99 9.49
C GLY A 136 -4.11 -8.36 8.92
N ASN A 137 -2.98 -9.09 8.94
CA ASN A 137 -1.69 -8.62 8.38
C ASN A 137 -1.36 -9.32 7.04
N PRO A 138 -1.73 -8.75 5.87
CA PRO A 138 -1.42 -9.37 4.59
C PRO A 138 0.09 -9.37 4.25
N PHE A 139 0.88 -8.48 4.85
CA PHE A 139 2.29 -8.32 4.49
C PHE A 139 3.17 -9.49 4.95
N ALA A 140 2.72 -10.29 5.92
CA ALA A 140 3.43 -11.50 6.38
C ALA A 140 3.30 -12.71 5.42
N TYR A 141 2.41 -12.63 4.43
CA TYR A 141 2.14 -13.73 3.49
C TYR A 141 3.12 -13.71 2.30
N TYR A 142 3.65 -12.55 1.92
CA TYR A 142 4.52 -12.40 0.73
C TYR A 142 5.97 -12.81 1.00
N GLY A 143 6.49 -13.74 0.19
CA GLY A 143 7.90 -14.11 0.20
C GLY A 143 8.34 -15.00 1.37
N GLY A 144 7.41 -15.48 2.20
CA GLY A 144 7.70 -16.39 3.33
C GLY A 144 8.41 -15.75 4.53
N ALA A 145 8.48 -14.42 4.60
CA ALA A 145 9.07 -13.69 5.72
C ALA A 145 8.29 -12.39 5.99
N CYS A 146 8.12 -12.05 7.28
CA CYS A 146 7.51 -10.78 7.66
C CYS A 146 8.52 -9.63 7.40
N PRO A 147 8.19 -8.62 6.58
CA PRO A 147 9.12 -7.53 6.29
C PRO A 147 9.28 -6.60 7.49
N SER A 148 10.46 -5.99 7.65
CA SER A 148 10.79 -5.07 8.76
C SER A 148 9.94 -3.79 8.80
N ASN A 149 9.18 -3.52 7.75
CA ASN A 149 8.18 -2.45 7.67
C ASN A 149 6.88 -2.77 8.45
N VAL A 150 6.64 -4.04 8.78
CA VAL A 150 5.60 -4.44 9.74
C VAL A 150 6.13 -4.15 11.15
N VAL A 151 5.42 -3.28 11.88
CA VAL A 151 5.85 -2.76 13.18
C VAL A 151 4.71 -2.77 14.20
N PRO A 152 5.00 -2.80 15.51
CA PRO A 152 3.98 -2.64 16.53
C PRO A 152 3.23 -1.30 16.42
N MET A 153 1.93 -1.30 16.71
CA MET A 153 1.07 -0.11 16.71
C MET A 153 1.60 1.04 17.58
N THR A 154 2.38 0.75 18.61
CA THR A 154 3.04 1.75 19.46
C THR A 154 3.97 2.70 18.69
N ASN A 155 4.44 2.32 17.50
CA ASN A 155 5.28 3.16 16.65
C ASN A 155 4.50 4.26 15.91
N LEU A 156 3.17 4.11 15.74
CA LEU A 156 2.35 5.04 14.98
C LEU A 156 2.37 6.46 15.58
N GLY A 157 2.19 6.60 16.89
CA GLY A 157 2.14 7.89 17.58
C GLY A 157 3.42 8.73 17.43
N PRO A 158 4.63 8.15 17.59
CA PRO A 158 5.90 8.78 17.24
C PRO A 158 6.03 9.14 15.75
N ASP A 159 5.77 8.20 14.84
CA ASP A 159 5.92 8.41 13.38
C ASP A 159 4.96 9.50 12.85
N LEU A 160 3.75 9.62 13.40
CA LEU A 160 2.78 10.68 13.06
C LEU A 160 3.26 12.10 13.46
N LYS A 161 4.21 12.23 14.39
CA LYS A 161 4.78 13.52 14.79
C LYS A 161 5.94 13.93 13.89
N ALA A 162 6.78 12.99 13.51
CA ALA A 162 7.93 13.20 12.62
C ALA A 162 8.29 11.90 11.89
N GLY A 163 8.45 11.97 10.57
CA GLY A 163 8.84 10.81 9.75
C GLY A 163 7.69 9.89 9.33
N THR A 164 6.46 10.43 9.23
CA THR A 164 5.28 9.66 8.80
C THR A 164 5.52 9.02 7.42
N PRO A 165 5.41 7.70 7.26
CA PRO A 165 5.56 7.03 5.97
C PRO A 165 4.45 7.43 4.99
N GLN A 166 4.79 7.46 3.70
CA GLN A 166 3.83 7.75 2.61
C GLN A 166 2.68 6.74 2.57
N LEU A 167 2.94 5.45 2.79
CA LEU A 167 1.88 4.48 3.12
C LEU A 167 1.96 4.11 4.61
N SER A 168 0.92 4.46 5.34
CA SER A 168 0.69 4.01 6.71
C SER A 168 -0.52 3.06 6.71
N TRP A 169 -0.27 1.75 6.69
CA TRP A 169 -1.31 0.74 6.88
C TRP A 169 -1.49 0.49 8.37
N ILE A 170 -2.73 0.40 8.87
CA ILE A 170 -3.05 0.14 10.27
C ILE A 170 -4.08 -0.99 10.35
N THR A 171 -3.74 -2.06 11.07
CA THR A 171 -4.70 -3.10 11.48
C THR A 171 -4.80 -3.11 13.01
N PRO A 172 -5.99 -2.93 13.60
CA PRO A 172 -6.19 -3.06 15.05
C PRO A 172 -6.02 -4.53 15.50
N GLY A 173 -6.03 -4.77 16.81
CA GLY A 173 -6.12 -6.13 17.35
C GLY A 173 -7.58 -6.59 17.48
N LEU A 174 -7.78 -7.90 17.68
CA LEU A 174 -9.07 -8.63 17.77
C LEU A 174 -10.18 -7.98 18.62
N CYS A 175 -9.84 -7.11 19.58
CA CYS A 175 -10.81 -6.39 20.40
C CYS A 175 -11.24 -5.05 19.77
N ASN A 176 -10.35 -4.42 19.00
CA ASN A 176 -10.48 -3.08 18.45
C ASN A 176 -10.84 -3.04 16.95
N ASP A 177 -10.67 -4.14 16.23
CA ASP A 177 -11.08 -4.28 14.82
C ASP A 177 -12.59 -4.44 14.64
N GLY A 178 -13.28 -4.95 15.67
CA GLY A 178 -14.72 -5.18 15.71
C GLY A 178 -15.11 -6.64 15.95
N HIS A 179 -14.16 -7.56 15.88
CA HIS A 179 -14.38 -9.01 15.87
C HIS A 179 -14.81 -9.55 17.25
N ASP A 180 -13.92 -9.53 18.25
CA ASP A 180 -14.15 -10.23 19.53
C ASP A 180 -14.87 -9.36 20.57
N CYS A 181 -14.60 -8.06 20.59
CA CYS A 181 -15.20 -7.11 21.54
C CYS A 181 -16.31 -6.22 20.93
N GLY A 182 -16.68 -6.48 19.67
CA GLY A 182 -17.81 -5.86 18.99
C GLY A 182 -17.63 -4.38 18.61
N LEU A 183 -18.53 -3.91 17.74
CA LEU A 183 -18.44 -2.62 17.07
C LEU A 183 -18.35 -1.36 17.95
N ARG A 184 -18.87 -1.39 19.18
CA ARG A 184 -18.74 -0.24 20.11
C ARG A 184 -17.29 -0.04 20.56
N THR A 185 -16.52 -1.13 20.63
CA THR A 185 -15.10 -1.09 21.00
C THR A 185 -14.29 -0.53 19.83
N ALA A 186 -14.55 -0.99 18.61
CA ALA A 186 -13.96 -0.43 17.38
C ALA A 186 -14.29 1.05 17.17
N ASP A 187 -15.54 1.48 17.35
CA ASP A 187 -15.93 2.90 17.26
C ASP A 187 -15.18 3.78 18.27
N ARG A 188 -15.01 3.29 19.51
CA ARG A 188 -14.20 3.95 20.54
C ARG A 188 -12.72 4.00 20.17
N TRP A 189 -12.14 2.93 19.65
CA TRP A 189 -10.75 2.89 19.20
C TRP A 189 -10.50 3.87 18.04
N LEU A 190 -11.40 3.89 17.04
CA LEU A 190 -11.36 4.87 15.95
C LEU A 190 -11.40 6.31 16.48
N SER A 191 -12.25 6.59 17.47
CA SER A 191 -12.33 7.92 18.09
C SER A 191 -11.04 8.38 18.79
N GLN A 192 -10.08 7.48 19.02
CA GLN A 192 -8.77 7.77 19.60
C GLN A 192 -7.67 7.82 18.53
N VAL A 193 -7.71 6.93 17.53
CA VAL A 193 -6.67 6.82 16.49
C VAL A 193 -6.86 7.82 15.35
N VAL A 194 -8.09 8.00 14.85
CA VAL A 194 -8.36 8.89 13.72
C VAL A 194 -8.02 10.37 14.03
N PRO A 195 -8.25 10.91 15.25
CA PRO A 195 -7.77 12.25 15.59
C PRO A 195 -6.24 12.38 15.64
N GLN A 196 -5.50 11.32 15.97
CA GLN A 196 -4.03 11.35 15.90
C GLN A 196 -3.55 11.45 14.44
N ILE A 197 -4.15 10.67 13.54
CA ILE A 197 -3.84 10.72 12.11
C ILE A 197 -4.19 12.10 11.53
N THR A 198 -5.42 12.58 11.73
CA THR A 198 -5.92 13.85 11.16
C THR A 198 -5.30 15.11 11.80
N SER A 199 -4.63 14.98 12.96
CA SER A 199 -3.81 16.05 13.54
C SER A 199 -2.32 16.02 13.14
N SER A 200 -1.86 14.97 12.45
CA SER A 200 -0.48 14.88 11.97
C SER A 200 -0.13 15.94 10.92
N PRO A 201 1.13 16.41 10.84
CA PRO A 201 1.58 17.31 9.77
C PRO A 201 1.40 16.69 8.38
N ALA A 202 1.64 15.38 8.26
CA ALA A 202 1.50 14.60 7.04
C ALA A 202 0.07 14.62 6.49
N TRP A 203 -0.93 14.28 7.31
CA TRP A 203 -2.33 14.30 6.87
C TRP A 203 -2.80 15.72 6.52
N ARG A 204 -2.44 16.71 7.34
CA ARG A 204 -2.85 18.12 7.13
C ARG A 204 -2.29 18.75 5.86
N LYS A 205 -1.14 18.27 5.36
CA LYS A 205 -0.50 18.79 4.16
C LYS A 205 -1.20 18.33 2.88
N ASP A 206 -1.30 17.02 2.68
CA ASP A 206 -1.75 16.42 1.41
C ASP A 206 -2.46 15.07 1.57
N GLY A 207 -2.67 14.61 2.81
CA GLY A 207 -3.02 13.23 3.08
C GLY A 207 -4.50 12.84 2.92
N VAL A 208 -4.70 11.52 2.83
CA VAL A 208 -6.01 10.87 2.80
C VAL A 208 -5.98 9.64 3.69
N LEU A 209 -6.99 9.48 4.54
CA LEU A 209 -7.21 8.28 5.33
C LEU A 209 -8.42 7.52 4.77
N PHE A 210 -8.20 6.27 4.40
CA PHE A 210 -9.26 5.32 4.07
C PHE A 210 -9.57 4.47 5.29
N ILE A 211 -10.86 4.30 5.61
CA ILE A 211 -11.32 3.37 6.65
C ILE A 211 -12.34 2.44 6.02
N THR A 212 -12.10 1.14 6.07
CA THR A 212 -13.01 0.14 5.51
C THR A 212 -13.05 -1.13 6.37
N TRP A 213 -13.95 -2.04 6.01
CA TRP A 213 -14.05 -3.38 6.59
C TRP A 213 -13.71 -4.39 5.50
N ASP A 214 -13.13 -5.51 5.89
CA ASP A 214 -12.77 -6.62 5.02
C ASP A 214 -13.99 -7.37 4.45
N GLU A 215 -15.03 -7.63 5.24
CA GLU A 215 -16.26 -8.26 4.77
C GLU A 215 -17.52 -7.85 5.56
N SER A 216 -18.68 -8.17 4.97
CA SER A 216 -19.99 -7.81 5.48
C SER A 216 -20.54 -8.92 6.36
N SER A 217 -20.97 -8.55 7.58
CA SER A 217 -21.66 -9.44 8.51
C SER A 217 -23.15 -9.69 8.16
N ALA A 218 -23.57 -9.33 6.94
CA ALA A 218 -24.93 -9.51 6.44
C ALA A 218 -24.94 -10.49 5.26
N ASN A 219 -26.13 -10.87 4.78
CA ASN A 219 -26.26 -11.68 3.56
C ASN A 219 -26.11 -10.83 2.28
N ASP A 220 -25.06 -10.01 2.25
CA ASP A 220 -24.58 -9.20 1.13
C ASP A 220 -23.05 -9.06 1.21
N SER A 221 -22.41 -8.38 0.26
CA SER A 221 -20.97 -8.08 0.32
C SER A 221 -20.70 -6.61 0.70
N ARG A 222 -21.70 -5.86 1.18
CA ARG A 222 -21.62 -4.40 1.25
C ARG A 222 -21.04 -3.91 2.58
N VAL A 223 -19.81 -3.42 2.50
CA VAL A 223 -19.07 -2.78 3.59
C VAL A 223 -19.02 -1.26 3.40
N ALA A 224 -18.60 -0.51 4.42
CA ALA A 224 -18.41 0.93 4.29
C ALA A 224 -16.97 1.25 3.84
N LEU A 225 -16.81 2.30 3.03
CA LEU A 225 -15.52 2.97 2.82
C LEU A 225 -15.69 4.45 3.15
N LEU A 226 -15.03 4.90 4.22
CA LEU A 226 -14.86 6.31 4.55
C LEU A 226 -13.61 6.84 3.86
N VAL A 227 -13.70 8.03 3.29
CA VAL A 227 -12.60 8.75 2.63
C VAL A 227 -12.36 10.06 3.39
N VAL A 228 -11.49 9.99 4.40
CA VAL A 228 -11.21 11.04 5.38
C VAL A 228 -10.07 11.93 4.87
N THR A 229 -10.42 13.03 4.22
CA THR A 229 -9.51 14.07 3.72
C THR A 229 -10.24 15.42 3.69
N PRO A 230 -9.58 16.58 3.89
CA PRO A 230 -10.26 17.88 3.95
C PRO A 230 -11.05 18.25 2.69
N SER A 231 -10.59 17.78 1.53
CA SER A 231 -11.07 18.19 0.20
C SER A 231 -12.36 17.50 -0.26
N LEU A 232 -12.64 16.27 0.18
CA LEU A 232 -13.72 15.45 -0.35
C LEU A 232 -14.78 15.16 0.72
N ARG A 233 -16.06 15.41 0.39
CA ARG A 233 -17.21 15.22 1.29
C ARG A 233 -18.44 14.69 0.56
N GLY A 234 -19.37 14.07 1.29
CA GLY A 234 -20.64 13.59 0.77
C GLY A 234 -20.62 12.15 0.28
N GLN A 235 -21.65 11.74 -0.46
CA GLN A 235 -21.80 10.35 -0.89
C GLN A 235 -21.08 10.08 -2.21
N ILE A 236 -20.33 8.98 -2.26
CA ILE A 236 -19.78 8.41 -3.48
C ILE A 236 -20.66 7.20 -3.85
N THR A 237 -21.40 7.31 -4.96
CA THR A 237 -22.42 6.33 -5.36
C THR A 237 -21.98 5.37 -6.47
N MET A 238 -20.83 5.65 -7.11
CA MET A 238 -20.24 4.78 -8.12
C MET A 238 -19.88 3.41 -7.49
N PRO A 239 -20.01 2.29 -8.24
CA PRO A 239 -19.64 0.98 -7.72
C PRO A 239 -18.12 0.90 -7.52
N LEU A 240 -17.71 0.43 -6.33
CA LEU A 240 -16.32 0.32 -5.90
C LEU A 240 -16.13 -0.94 -5.06
N ASP A 241 -14.91 -1.47 -5.03
CA ASP A 241 -14.57 -2.64 -4.22
C ASP A 241 -13.14 -2.58 -3.63
N HIS A 242 -12.65 -3.69 -3.08
CA HIS A 242 -11.27 -3.78 -2.59
C HIS A 242 -10.19 -3.62 -3.67
N TYR A 243 -10.48 -4.00 -4.92
CA TYR A 243 -9.60 -3.69 -6.05
C TYR A 243 -9.64 -2.20 -6.41
N SER A 244 -10.80 -1.53 -6.27
CA SER A 244 -10.90 -0.07 -6.37
C SER A 244 -10.05 0.66 -5.33
N LEU A 245 -10.05 0.18 -4.08
CA LEU A 245 -9.20 0.73 -3.03
C LEU A 245 -7.71 0.46 -3.32
N SER A 246 -7.35 -0.76 -3.74
CA SER A 246 -5.98 -1.11 -4.16
C SER A 246 -5.48 -0.22 -5.31
N ALA A 247 -6.32 0.03 -6.32
CA ALA A 247 -6.03 0.91 -7.44
C ALA A 247 -5.82 2.36 -6.98
N THR A 248 -6.71 2.85 -6.12
CA THR A 248 -6.63 4.20 -5.54
C THR A 248 -5.34 4.38 -4.72
N ILE A 249 -4.99 3.43 -3.85
CA ILE A 249 -3.73 3.47 -3.06
C ILE A 249 -2.52 3.53 -4.00
N SER A 250 -2.47 2.67 -5.01
CA SER A 250 -1.37 2.61 -5.99
C SER A 250 -1.16 3.97 -6.67
N GLU A 251 -2.25 4.58 -7.14
CA GLU A 251 -2.21 5.86 -7.86
C GLU A 251 -1.91 7.07 -6.98
N GLN A 252 -2.44 7.12 -5.75
CA GLN A 252 -2.08 8.18 -4.81
C GLN A 252 -0.59 8.14 -4.43
N LEU A 253 0.02 6.95 -4.45
CA LEU A 253 1.45 6.75 -4.18
C LEU A 253 2.32 6.82 -5.45
N GLY A 254 1.74 7.00 -6.65
CA GLY A 254 2.48 7.12 -7.90
C GLY A 254 3.07 5.81 -8.43
N VAL A 255 2.55 4.65 -8.02
CA VAL A 255 3.00 3.32 -8.49
C VAL A 255 1.95 2.62 -9.35
N ALA A 256 2.41 1.68 -10.19
CA ALA A 256 1.54 0.94 -11.09
C ALA A 256 0.58 0.01 -10.34
N ARG A 257 -0.70 0.05 -10.70
CA ARG A 257 -1.76 -0.81 -10.12
C ARG A 257 -1.38 -2.31 -10.21
N LEU A 258 -1.66 -3.07 -9.14
CA LEU A 258 -1.36 -4.50 -9.04
C LEU A 258 -2.56 -5.38 -9.44
N GLY A 259 -2.30 -6.63 -9.85
CA GLY A 259 -3.34 -7.65 -10.11
C GLY A 259 -4.58 -7.16 -10.89
N GLN A 260 -5.77 -7.51 -10.38
CA GLN A 260 -7.08 -7.09 -10.89
C GLN A 260 -7.32 -5.57 -10.74
N ALA A 261 -6.67 -4.91 -9.77
CA ALA A 261 -6.80 -3.47 -9.57
C ALA A 261 -6.36 -2.65 -10.80
N ARG A 262 -5.58 -3.24 -11.71
CA ARG A 262 -5.28 -2.68 -13.05
C ARG A 262 -6.53 -2.24 -13.81
N GLN A 263 -7.63 -2.99 -13.71
CA GLN A 263 -8.89 -2.71 -14.42
C GLN A 263 -9.97 -2.08 -13.52
N ALA A 264 -9.73 -1.95 -12.22
CA ALA A 264 -10.73 -1.46 -11.27
C ALA A 264 -10.98 0.06 -11.41
N THR A 265 -12.21 0.50 -11.14
CA THR A 265 -12.52 1.93 -11.01
C THR A 265 -11.85 2.48 -9.74
N SER A 266 -11.27 3.68 -9.79
CA SER A 266 -10.45 4.27 -8.71
C SER A 266 -10.93 5.67 -8.34
N LEU A 267 -10.79 6.07 -7.07
CA LEU A 267 -11.18 7.40 -6.56
C LEU A 267 -10.20 8.54 -6.90
N SER A 268 -9.15 8.27 -7.67
CA SER A 268 -8.07 9.24 -7.88
C SER A 268 -8.52 10.50 -8.63
N LYS A 269 -9.51 10.40 -9.53
CA LYS A 269 -10.06 11.56 -10.25
C LYS A 269 -10.87 12.45 -9.32
N GLU A 270 -11.69 11.85 -8.48
CA GLU A 270 -12.54 12.50 -7.47
C GLU A 270 -11.66 13.21 -6.44
N LEU A 271 -10.62 12.53 -5.93
CA LEU A 271 -9.63 13.09 -5.01
C LEU A 271 -8.81 14.23 -5.64
N GLN A 272 -8.45 14.12 -6.92
CA GLN A 272 -7.71 15.18 -7.64
C GLN A 272 -8.61 16.40 -7.87
N ALA A 273 -9.82 16.21 -8.40
CA ALA A 273 -10.77 17.29 -8.64
C ALA A 273 -11.12 18.04 -7.35
N ALA A 274 -11.37 17.31 -6.27
CA ALA A 274 -11.66 17.88 -4.96
C ALA A 274 -10.49 18.69 -4.38
N ARG A 275 -9.24 18.23 -4.56
CA ARG A 275 -8.05 19.02 -4.17
C ARG A 275 -7.91 20.32 -4.98
N VAL A 276 -8.16 20.27 -6.29
CA VAL A 276 -8.12 21.47 -7.15
C VAL A 276 -9.19 22.48 -6.72
N GLN A 277 -10.39 22.03 -6.35
CA GLN A 277 -11.48 22.89 -5.84
C GLN A 277 -11.22 23.43 -4.43
N ALA A 278 -10.46 22.71 -3.59
CA ALA A 278 -10.11 23.12 -2.24
C ALA A 278 -8.91 24.08 -2.17
N SER A 279 -8.09 24.16 -3.23
CA SER A 279 -7.00 25.14 -3.34
C SER A 279 -7.56 26.55 -3.53
N PRO A 280 -7.14 27.54 -2.72
CA PRO A 280 -7.51 28.94 -2.97
C PRO A 280 -7.08 29.36 -4.37
N SER A 281 -7.98 30.02 -5.10
CA SER A 281 -7.71 30.53 -6.44
C SER A 281 -6.70 31.68 -6.38
N GLY A 282 -5.42 31.38 -6.62
CA GLY A 282 -4.35 32.33 -6.92
C GLY A 282 -4.13 33.45 -5.90
N SER A 283 -3.22 33.24 -4.96
CA SER A 283 -2.51 34.32 -4.25
C SER A 283 -1.37 34.87 -5.10
#